data_AF-A0AAU4QPT8-F1
#
_entry.id   AF-A0AAU4QPT8-F1
#
_cell.length_a   1.000
_cell.length_b   1.000
_cell.length_c   1.000
_cell.angle_alpha   90.00
_cell.angle_beta   90.00
_cell.angle_gamma   90.00
#
_symmetry.space_group_name_H-M   'P 1'
#
loop_
_entity.id
_entity.type
_entity.pdbx_description
1 polymer ?
#
loop_
_entity_poly.entity_id
_entity_poly.type
_entity_poly.pdbx_seq_one_letter_code
_entity_poly.pdbx_strand_id
1 'polypeptide(L)' 'MGTDETHLHLLPHIRSSWSLPGRRPHIPTPGRNRQLTVSGALEVTTGTRGYQLGRRRAADFLDLLKQLVAASPPPRRSW' A
#
# COMPACT_ATOMS: atom_id res chain seq x y z
N MET A 1 -3.45 9.09 16.17
CA MET A 1 -3.08 8.72 14.79
C MET A 1 -3.03 7.20 14.72
N GLY A 2 -3.68 6.58 13.72
CA GLY A 2 -3.58 5.13 13.49
C GLY A 2 -2.70 4.86 12.26
N THR A 3 -1.86 3.83 12.33
CA THR A 3 -0.99 3.40 11.22
C THR A 3 -1.25 1.92 10.90
N ASP A 4 -1.25 1.57 9.63
CA ASP A 4 -1.43 0.18 9.18
C ASP A 4 -0.53 -0.14 7.96
N GLU A 5 -0.22 -1.42 7.75
CA GLU A 5 0.58 -1.91 6.63
C GLU A 5 -0.23 -2.90 5.79
N THR A 6 -0.22 -2.71 4.47
CA THR A 6 -0.87 -3.63 3.52
C THR A 6 0.06 -3.95 2.35
N HIS A 7 -0.02 -5.19 1.85
CA HIS A 7 0.74 -5.65 0.69
C HIS A 7 -0.16 -5.76 -0.55
N LEU A 8 0.27 -5.14 -1.64
CA LEU A 8 -0.36 -5.28 -2.94
C LEU A 8 0.38 -6.31 -3.78
N HIS A 9 -0.35 -7.35 -4.20
CA HIS A 9 0.14 -8.37 -5.11
C HIS A 9 -0.05 -7.86 -6.54
N LEU A 10 1.05 -7.59 -7.27
CA LEU A 10 1.00 -6.99 -8.61
C LEU A 10 0.82 -8.03 -9.72
N LEU A 11 0.59 -9.29 -9.38
CA LEU A 11 0.21 -10.28 -10.38
C LEU A 11 -1.13 -9.84 -11.01
N PRO A 12 -1.25 -9.88 -12.35
CA PRO A 12 -2.55 -9.69 -12.97
C PRO A 12 -3.49 -10.75 -12.41
N HIS A 13 -4.53 -10.31 -11.70
CA HIS A 13 -5.58 -11.21 -11.24
C HIS A 13 -6.17 -11.88 -12.48
N ILE A 14 -6.03 -13.19 -12.60
CA ILE A 14 -6.76 -13.95 -13.62
C ILE A 14 -8.24 -13.80 -13.26
N ARG A 15 -8.96 -13.01 -14.04
CA ARG A 15 -10.40 -12.88 -13.94
C ARG A 15 -11.08 -13.98 -14.74
N SER A 16 -12.40 -14.13 -14.56
CA SER A 16 -13.20 -14.99 -15.43
C SER A 16 -12.95 -14.65 -16.89
N SER A 17 -12.61 -15.66 -17.68
CA SER A 17 -12.40 -15.54 -19.13
C SER A 17 -13.02 -16.75 -19.82
N TRP A 18 -13.51 -16.54 -21.03
CA TRP A 18 -14.08 -17.60 -21.87
C TRP A 18 -13.05 -17.99 -22.93
N SER A 19 -12.98 -19.29 -23.24
CA SER A 19 -12.16 -19.83 -24.32
C SER A 19 -12.98 -20.80 -25.14
N LEU A 20 -12.67 -20.88 -26.44
CA LEU A 20 -13.33 -21.83 -27.34
C LEU A 20 -13.08 -23.27 -26.87
N PRO A 21 -14.06 -24.18 -27.03
CA PRO A 21 -13.85 -25.61 -26.79
C PRO A 21 -12.61 -26.13 -27.54
N GLY A 22 -11.74 -26.85 -26.84
CA GLY A 22 -10.48 -27.36 -27.42
C GLY A 22 -9.32 -26.37 -27.48
N ARG A 23 -9.51 -25.08 -27.16
CA ARG A 23 -8.40 -24.11 -27.01
C ARG A 23 -8.04 -23.90 -25.55
N ARG A 24 -6.75 -24.06 -25.23
CA ARG A 24 -6.17 -23.67 -23.95
C ARG A 24 -5.65 -22.24 -24.05
N PRO A 25 -6.19 -21.28 -23.28
CA PRO A 25 -5.61 -19.94 -23.25
C PRO A 25 -4.22 -20.01 -22.61
N HIS A 26 -3.26 -19.30 -23.20
CA HIS A 26 -1.95 -19.13 -22.58
C HIS A 26 -2.08 -18.17 -21.41
N ILE A 27 -2.01 -18.71 -20.19
CA ILE A 27 -2.00 -17.91 -18.97
C ILE A 27 -0.55 -17.52 -18.71
N PRO A 28 -0.18 -16.22 -18.81
CA PRO A 28 1.13 -15.80 -18.38
C PRO A 28 1.24 -16.10 -16.88
N THR A 29 2.20 -16.93 -16.51
CA THR A 29 2.60 -17.16 -15.12
C THR A 29 3.86 -16.33 -14.88
N PRO A 30 3.73 -15.08 -14.39
CA PRO A 30 4.90 -14.30 -14.05
C PRO A 30 5.54 -15.01 -12.87
N GLY A 31 6.65 -15.72 -13.09
CA GLY A 31 7.31 -16.57 -12.10
C GLY A 31 7.81 -15.85 -10.84
N ARG A 32 7.57 -14.53 -10.73
CA ARG A 32 7.83 -13.75 -9.53
C ARG A 32 6.67 -12.79 -9.26
N ASN A 33 5.92 -13.07 -8.18
CA ASN A 33 4.97 -12.12 -7.64
C ASN A 33 5.73 -10.90 -7.12
N ARG A 34 5.60 -9.76 -7.79
CA ARG A 34 6.10 -8.49 -7.27
C ARG A 34 5.11 -7.99 -6.23
N GLN A 35 5.56 -7.93 -4.98
CA GLN A 35 4.81 -7.32 -3.88
C GLN A 35 5.24 -5.85 -3.73
N LEU A 36 4.25 -4.98 -3.56
CA LEU A 36 4.46 -3.60 -3.15
C LEU A 36 3.90 -3.44 -1.73
N THR A 37 4.71 -2.93 -0.81
CA THR A 37 4.24 -2.57 0.52
C THR A 37 3.68 -1.16 0.49
N VAL A 38 2.50 -0.98 1.08
CA VAL A 38 1.87 0.30 1.38
C VAL A 38 1.86 0.46 2.89
N SER A 39 2.56 1.47 3.39
CA SER A 39 2.42 1.92 4.77
C SER A 39 1.52 3.14 4.78
N GLY A 40 0.42 3.10 5.52
CA GLY A 40 -0.57 4.15 5.57
C GLY A 40 -0.76 4.71 6.98
N ALA A 41 -1.17 5.97 7.06
CA ALA A 41 -1.58 6.60 8.31
C ALA A 41 -2.79 7.50 8.11
N LEU A 42 -3.66 7.51 9.11
CA LEU A 42 -4.85 8.35 9.15
C LEU A 42 -4.99 9.00 10.54
N GLU A 43 -5.17 10.31 10.55
CA GLU A 43 -5.67 11.05 11.70
C GLU A 43 -7.20 11.09 11.64
N VAL A 44 -7.85 10.31 12.50
CA VAL A 44 -9.30 10.10 12.45
C VAL A 44 -10.10 11.39 12.67
N THR A 45 -9.58 12.33 13.46
CA THR A 45 -10.29 13.57 13.81
C THR A 45 -10.24 14.62 12.71
N THR A 46 -9.10 14.76 12.03
CA THR A 46 -8.90 15.80 10.99
C THR A 46 -9.09 15.26 9.58
N GLY A 47 -9.12 13.93 9.41
CA GLY A 47 -9.12 13.27 8.11
C GLY A 47 -7.76 13.33 7.40
N THR A 48 -6.71 13.86 8.04
CA THR A 48 -5.37 13.96 7.46
C THR A 48 -4.82 12.55 7.23
N ARG A 49 -4.34 12.31 6.01
CA ARG A 49 -3.84 11.00 5.59
C ARG A 49 -2.47 11.13 4.93
N GLY A 50 -1.64 10.12 5.13
CA GLY A 50 -0.35 9.97 4.45
C GLY A 50 -0.13 8.49 4.10
N TYR A 51 0.62 8.24 3.03
CA TYR A 51 1.03 6.88 2.67
C TYR A 51 2.40 6.87 2.03
N GLN A 52 3.12 5.77 2.20
CA GLN A 52 4.40 5.50 1.56
C GLN A 52 4.33 4.17 0.82
N LEU A 53 4.84 4.15 -0.40
CA LEU A 53 5.00 2.95 -1.21
C LEU A 53 6.45 2.50 -1.16
N GLY A 54 6.68 1.20 -1.03
CA GLY A 54 8.04 0.71 -0.97
C GLY A 54 8.16 -0.80 -0.78
N ARG A 55 9.28 -1.20 -0.20
CA ARG A 55 9.47 -2.58 0.24
C ARG A 55 9.13 -2.64 1.73
N ARG A 56 8.94 -3.85 2.26
CA ARG A 56 8.78 -4.04 3.71
C ARG A 56 10.12 -3.79 4.41
N ARG A 57 10.42 -2.52 4.72
CA ARG A 57 11.65 -2.08 5.37
C ARG A 57 11.36 -0.97 6.38
N ALA A 58 12.09 -0.99 7.49
CA ALA A 58 12.00 0.04 8.52
C ALA A 58 12.28 1.45 7.97
N ALA A 59 13.20 1.60 7.01
CA ALA A 59 13.51 2.89 6.39
C ALA A 59 12.28 3.52 5.71
N ASP A 60 11.53 2.72 4.95
CA ASP A 60 10.33 3.17 4.23
C ASP A 60 9.23 3.59 5.26
N PHE A 61 9.14 2.92 6.41
CA PHE A 61 8.25 3.31 7.51
C PHE A 61 8.70 4.59 8.25
N LEU A 62 9.99 4.73 8.51
CA LEU A 62 10.54 5.96 9.13
C LEU A 62 10.32 7.18 8.24
N ASP A 63 10.41 7.02 6.92
CA ASP A 63 10.14 8.10 5.98
C ASP A 63 8.66 8.51 5.99
N LEU A 64 7.73 7.57 6.15
CA LEU A 64 6.32 7.90 6.42
C LEU A 64 6.19 8.72 7.71
N LEU A 65 6.82 8.29 8.82
CA LEU A 65 6.73 9.03 10.09
C LEU A 65 7.25 10.47 9.96
N LYS A 66 8.36 10.69 9.24
CA LYS A 66 8.87 12.04 8.98
C LYS A 66 7.87 12.89 8.20
N GLN A 67 7.24 12.33 7.17
CA GLN A 67 6.21 13.02 6.40
C GLN A 67 5.01 13.42 7.29
N LEU A 68 4.58 12.52 8.17
CA LEU A 68 3.46 12.79 9.09
C LEU A 68 3.79 13.87 10.11
N VAL A 69 5.00 13.86 10.67
CA VAL A 69 5.46 14.91 11.60
C VAL A 69 5.51 16.27 10.89
N ALA A 70 6.03 16.32 9.66
CA ALA A 70 6.08 17.55 8.88
C ALA A 70 4.69 18.08 8.49
N ALA A 71 3.72 17.19 8.28
CA ALA A 71 2.34 17.54 7.95
C ALA A 71 1.46 17.81 9.19
N SER A 72 1.91 17.44 10.39
CA SER A 72 1.12 17.61 11.61
C SER A 72 1.11 19.07 12.05
N PRO A 73 -0.06 19.63 12.39
CA PRO A 73 -0.12 20.97 12.99
C PRO A 73 0.63 20.98 14.34
N PRO A 74 1.13 22.15 14.77
CA PRO A 74 1.85 22.27 16.03
C PRO A 74 0.95 21.79 17.20
N PRO A 75 1.54 21.16 18.24
CA PRO A 75 0.77 20.67 19.36
C PRO A 75 -0.06 21.79 19.97
N ARG A 76 -1.36 21.57 20.13
CA ARG A 76 -2.22 22.49 20.89
C ARG A 76 -1.70 22.53 22.32
N ARG A 77 -1.07 23.63 22.71
CA ARG A 77 -0.74 23.90 24.11
C ARG A 77 -2.03 23.91 24.92
N SER A 78 -2.27 22.87 25.69
CA SER A 78 -3.17 22.93 26.85
C SER A 78 -2.36 23.47 28.03
N TRP A 79 -2.85 24.56 28.61
CA TRP A 79 -2.33 25.17 29.84
C TRP A 79 -2.57 24.27 31.05
#